data_AF-A0A7X6B115-F1
#
_entry.id   AF-A0A7X6B115-F1
#
_cell.length_a   1.000
_cell.length_b   1.000
_cell.length_c   1.000
_cell.angle_alpha   90.00
_cell.angle_beta   90.00
_cell.angle_gamma   90.00
#
_symmetry.space_group_name_H-M   'P 1'
#
loop_
_entity.id
_entity.type
_entity.pdbx_description
1 polymer ?
#
loop_
_entity_poly.entity_id
_entity_poly.type
_entity_poly.pdbx_seq_one_letter_code
_entity_poly.pdbx_strand_id
1 'polypeptide(L)'
;MTAMSMPGRSRCAAGFAKVRRWRGQWDKVATRSLPDLDELHGRLARSPPASGAPAIVHGDYRLDNVILAPGRFGRITAVLDWEMATLGDPLADLGMLLMYWDRTCEPVLAARHVPTANPGFGSGRELAERYAEKSGRDIGALPYYQALGCFKLAVIAEGIHARFSAGQTVGTGFERVGSAVPALLRSGLELLP
;
A
#
# COMPACT_ATOMS: atom_id res chain seq x y z
N MET A 1 -5.32 27.53 -35.08
CA MET A 1 -5.86 26.29 -34.48
C MET A 1 -5.38 26.26 -33.04
N THR A 2 -6.17 26.81 -32.13
CA THR A 2 -5.78 27.07 -30.74
C THR A 2 -6.14 25.84 -29.91
N ALA A 3 -5.15 25.19 -29.32
CA ALA A 3 -5.37 24.05 -28.44
C ALA A 3 -6.13 24.51 -27.19
N MET A 4 -7.36 24.01 -27.01
CA MET A 4 -8.12 24.14 -25.78
C MET A 4 -7.37 23.44 -24.64
N SER A 5 -6.86 24.23 -23.71
CA SER A 5 -6.34 23.75 -22.43
C SER A 5 -7.49 23.16 -21.62
N MET A 6 -7.46 21.85 -21.38
CA MET A 6 -8.35 21.18 -20.43
C MET A 6 -7.95 21.61 -19.01
N PRO A 7 -8.89 22.07 -18.16
CA PRO A 7 -8.56 22.45 -16.79
C PRO A 7 -8.11 21.21 -16.01
N GLY A 8 -6.90 21.29 -15.46
CA GLY A 8 -6.28 20.20 -14.71
C GLY A 8 -7.12 19.80 -13.50
N ARG A 9 -7.54 18.53 -13.43
CA ARG A 9 -7.99 17.94 -12.18
C ARG A 9 -6.87 18.15 -11.14
N SER A 10 -7.21 18.81 -10.04
CA SER A 10 -6.27 19.17 -8.97
C SER A 10 -5.33 18.01 -8.62
N ARG A 11 -4.03 18.31 -8.53
CA ARG A 11 -2.95 17.35 -8.22
C ARG A 11 -3.14 16.64 -6.87
N CYS A 12 -3.96 17.18 -5.97
CA CYS A 12 -4.31 16.56 -4.68
C CYS A 12 -5.39 15.46 -4.79
N ALA A 13 -6.17 15.41 -5.88
CA ALA A 13 -7.41 14.61 -5.94
C ALA A 13 -7.18 13.08 -5.87
N ALA A 14 -6.02 12.59 -6.30
CA ALA A 14 -5.73 11.16 -6.33
C ALA A 14 -5.55 10.57 -4.92
N GLY A 15 -4.85 11.28 -4.02
CA GLY A 15 -4.68 10.87 -2.62
C GLY A 15 -6.02 10.80 -1.88
N PHE A 16 -6.83 11.86 -1.98
CA PHE A 16 -8.18 11.93 -1.40
C PHE A 16 -9.09 10.78 -1.86
N ALA A 17 -9.06 10.44 -3.15
CA ALA A 17 -9.89 9.37 -3.68
C ALA A 17 -9.53 8.00 -3.09
N LYS A 18 -8.24 7.73 -2.86
CA LYS A 18 -7.78 6.47 -2.25
C LYS A 18 -8.17 6.40 -0.77
N VAL A 19 -7.95 7.46 0.01
CA VAL A 19 -8.33 7.52 1.43
C VAL A 19 -9.83 7.27 1.61
N ARG A 20 -10.66 8.00 0.86
CA ARG A 20 -12.13 7.84 0.90
C ARG A 20 -12.57 6.44 0.49
N ARG A 21 -11.96 5.87 -0.56
CA ARG A 21 -12.29 4.50 -1.02
C ARG A 21 -12.04 3.48 0.08
N TRP A 22 -10.89 3.53 0.74
CA TRP A 22 -10.55 2.57 1.79
C TRP A 22 -11.39 2.75 3.05
N ARG A 23 -11.78 3.99 3.39
CA ARG A 23 -12.78 4.22 4.44
C ARG A 23 -14.12 3.55 4.11
N GLY A 24 -14.63 3.76 2.90
CA GLY A 24 -15.88 3.11 2.49
C GLY A 24 -15.80 1.58 2.39
N GLN A 25 -14.59 0.99 2.30
CA GLN A 25 -14.40 -0.45 2.44
C GLN A 25 -14.41 -0.88 3.90
N TRP A 26 -13.75 -0.12 4.79
CA TRP A 26 -13.81 -0.34 6.23
C TRP A 26 -15.25 -0.42 6.73
N ASP A 27 -16.08 0.57 6.36
CA ASP A 27 -17.47 0.65 6.82
C ASP A 27 -18.30 -0.59 6.42
N LYS A 28 -17.87 -1.37 5.42
CA LYS A 28 -18.52 -2.61 4.98
C LYS A 28 -18.01 -3.87 5.68
N VAL A 29 -16.77 -3.85 6.15
CA VAL A 29 -16.07 -5.04 6.64
C VAL A 29 -15.77 -5.02 8.14
N ALA A 30 -15.88 -3.86 8.78
CA ALA A 30 -15.55 -3.67 10.18
C ALA A 30 -16.38 -4.61 11.08
N THR A 31 -15.71 -5.33 11.98
CA THR A 31 -16.38 -6.16 13.00
C THR A 31 -16.34 -5.52 14.38
N ARG A 32 -15.59 -4.42 14.53
CA ARG A 32 -15.34 -3.69 15.78
C ARG A 32 -15.02 -2.23 15.51
N SER A 33 -15.20 -1.40 16.54
CA SER A 33 -14.76 -0.01 16.52
C SER A 33 -13.28 0.09 16.91
N LEU A 34 -12.50 0.87 16.15
CA LEU A 34 -11.08 1.13 16.42
C LEU A 34 -10.82 2.64 16.31
N PRO A 35 -10.61 3.36 17.43
CA PRO A 35 -10.35 4.80 17.41
C PRO A 35 -9.13 5.19 16.54
N ASP A 36 -8.07 4.37 16.55
CA ASP A 36 -6.87 4.59 15.75
C ASP A 36 -7.16 4.63 14.24
N LEU A 37 -8.20 3.94 13.78
CA LEU A 37 -8.62 3.97 12.38
C LEU A 37 -9.24 5.32 12.01
N ASP A 38 -10.14 5.83 12.85
CA ASP A 38 -10.76 7.14 12.63
C ASP A 38 -9.72 8.25 12.65
N GLU A 39 -8.76 8.18 13.57
CA GLU A 39 -7.66 9.14 13.65
C GLU A 39 -6.73 9.06 12.45
N LEU A 40 -6.30 7.86 12.04
CA LEU A 40 -5.43 7.67 10.87
C LEU A 40 -6.12 8.14 9.59
N HIS A 41 -7.39 7.77 9.40
CA HIS A 41 -8.20 8.26 8.29
C HIS A 41 -8.29 9.79 8.29
N GLY A 42 -8.53 10.40 9.47
CA GLY A 42 -8.58 11.84 9.63
C GLY A 42 -7.27 12.53 9.24
N ARG A 43 -6.12 12.03 9.70
CA ARG A 43 -4.80 12.59 9.34
C ARG A 43 -4.50 12.46 7.85
N LEU A 44 -4.74 11.28 7.27
CA LEU A 44 -4.55 11.05 5.84
C LEU A 44 -5.47 11.94 4.99
N ALA A 45 -6.71 12.15 5.42
CA ALA A 45 -7.66 12.99 4.71
C ALA A 45 -7.32 14.49 4.80
N ARG A 46 -6.65 14.96 5.85
CA ARG A 46 -6.38 16.40 6.02
C ARG A 46 -5.22 16.91 5.17
N SER A 47 -4.18 16.11 4.98
CA SER A 47 -2.90 16.62 4.46
C SER A 47 -2.28 15.71 3.40
N PRO A 48 -2.93 15.46 2.26
CA PRO A 48 -2.26 14.81 1.15
C PRO A 48 -1.09 15.67 0.64
N PRO A 49 0.09 15.07 0.37
CA PRO A 49 1.24 15.80 -0.12
C PRO A 49 0.97 16.34 -1.53
N ALA A 50 1.69 17.39 -1.90
CA ALA A 50 1.70 17.86 -3.28
C ALA A 50 2.37 16.80 -4.18
N SER A 51 1.59 16.22 -5.10
CA SER A 51 2.13 15.20 -6.01
C SER A 51 2.98 15.81 -7.12
N GLY A 52 4.08 15.12 -7.43
CA GLY A 52 4.93 15.37 -8.59
C GLY A 52 4.26 14.99 -9.92
N ALA A 53 5.06 14.85 -10.98
CA ALA A 53 4.54 14.41 -12.28
C ALA A 53 3.90 13.01 -12.17
N PRO A 54 2.64 12.84 -12.62
CA PRO A 54 1.93 11.57 -12.51
C PRO A 54 2.61 10.48 -13.34
N ALA A 55 2.42 9.24 -12.93
CA ALA A 55 2.87 8.05 -13.63
C ALA A 55 1.78 6.98 -13.61
N ILE A 56 2.01 5.89 -14.33
CA ILE A 56 1.22 4.67 -14.15
C ILE A 56 1.52 4.12 -12.76
N VAL A 57 0.45 3.90 -12.01
CA VAL A 57 0.46 3.27 -10.69
C VAL A 57 -0.24 1.92 -10.84
N HIS A 58 0.45 0.84 -10.53
CA HIS A 58 -0.05 -0.53 -10.57
C HIS A 58 -1.20 -0.74 -9.57
N GLY A 59 -1.06 -0.21 -8.35
CA GLY A 59 -2.04 -0.32 -7.27
C GLY A 59 -1.86 -1.55 -6.38
N ASP A 60 -1.22 -2.61 -6.91
CA ASP A 60 -0.81 -3.81 -6.17
C ASP A 60 0.58 -4.36 -6.57
N TYR A 61 1.57 -3.48 -6.72
CA TYR A 61 2.92 -3.92 -7.13
C TYR A 61 3.62 -4.65 -5.98
N ARG A 62 3.92 -5.93 -6.17
CA ARG A 62 4.62 -6.82 -5.24
C ARG A 62 5.33 -7.95 -5.98
N LEU A 63 6.25 -8.64 -5.30
CA LEU A 63 7.04 -9.72 -5.93
C LEU A 63 6.17 -10.90 -6.40
N ASP A 64 5.01 -11.12 -5.78
CA ASP A 64 4.08 -12.19 -6.21
C ASP A 64 3.42 -11.88 -7.57
N ASN A 65 3.43 -10.61 -7.97
CA ASN A 65 2.84 -10.13 -9.23
C ASN A 65 3.91 -9.92 -10.32
N VAL A 66 5.11 -10.51 -10.18
CA VAL A 66 6.14 -10.46 -11.22
C VAL A 66 6.58 -11.85 -11.66
N ILE A 67 6.79 -12.02 -12.97
CA ILE A 67 7.41 -13.21 -13.56
C ILE A 67 8.88 -12.91 -13.79
N LEU A 68 9.77 -13.75 -13.24
CA LEU A 68 11.21 -13.66 -13.46
C LEU A 68 11.64 -14.46 -14.69
N ALA A 69 12.68 -13.98 -15.38
CA ALA A 69 13.27 -14.67 -16.51
C ALA A 69 14.01 -15.94 -16.05
N PRO A 70 13.72 -17.12 -16.64
CA PRO A 70 14.43 -18.37 -16.31
C PRO A 70 15.94 -18.21 -16.50
N GLY A 71 16.72 -18.67 -15.52
CA GLY A 71 18.18 -18.63 -15.56
C GLY A 71 18.82 -17.22 -15.53
N ARG A 72 18.04 -16.14 -15.35
CA ARG A 72 18.56 -14.76 -15.26
C ARG A 72 18.08 -14.11 -13.98
N PHE A 73 18.90 -14.21 -12.93
CA PHE A 73 18.59 -13.65 -11.62
C PHE A 73 18.27 -12.14 -11.70
N GLY A 74 17.18 -11.73 -11.05
CA GLY A 74 16.78 -10.33 -10.95
C GLY A 74 16.14 -9.70 -12.19
N ARG A 75 15.98 -10.45 -13.30
CA ARG A 75 15.32 -9.91 -14.51
C ARG A 75 13.83 -10.22 -14.50
N ILE A 76 13.00 -9.18 -14.46
CA ILE A 76 11.55 -9.28 -14.62
C ILE A 76 11.20 -9.40 -16.11
N THR A 77 10.39 -10.41 -16.45
CA THR A 77 9.84 -10.65 -17.80
C THR A 77 8.45 -10.03 -17.95
N ALA A 78 7.63 -10.10 -16.90
CA ALA A 78 6.27 -9.55 -16.91
C ALA A 78 5.86 -9.07 -15.52
N VAL A 79 4.98 -8.07 -15.51
CA VAL A 79 4.23 -7.62 -14.33
C VAL A 79 2.76 -7.96 -14.58
N LEU A 80 2.14 -8.63 -13.62
CA LEU A 80 0.78 -9.18 -13.70
C LEU A 80 -0.20 -8.35 -12.86
N ASP A 81 -1.50 -8.60 -13.04
CA ASP A 81 -2.56 -8.08 -12.17
C ASP A 81 -2.76 -6.55 -12.18
N TRP A 82 -3.01 -6.01 -13.38
CA TRP A 82 -3.19 -4.58 -13.62
C TRP A 82 -4.61 -4.05 -13.34
N GLU A 83 -5.49 -4.83 -12.69
CA GLU A 83 -6.91 -4.45 -12.51
C GLU A 83 -7.11 -3.21 -11.64
N MET A 84 -6.13 -2.91 -10.77
CA MET A 84 -6.13 -1.75 -9.88
C MET A 84 -5.39 -0.54 -10.48
N ALA A 85 -4.90 -0.64 -11.71
CA ALA A 85 -4.00 0.33 -12.28
C ALA A 85 -4.70 1.68 -12.56
N THR A 86 -3.95 2.77 -12.38
CA THR A 86 -4.45 4.13 -12.56
C THR A 86 -3.31 5.11 -12.86
N LEU A 87 -3.65 6.33 -13.23
CA LEU A 87 -2.70 7.45 -13.25
C LEU A 87 -2.70 8.14 -11.89
N GLY A 88 -1.51 8.34 -11.32
CA GLY A 88 -1.37 8.98 -10.01
C GLY A 88 0.08 9.22 -9.62
N ASP A 89 0.29 9.51 -8.35
CA ASP A 89 1.62 9.63 -7.78
C ASP A 89 2.28 8.24 -7.64
N PRO A 90 3.44 7.99 -8.28
CA PRO A 90 4.09 6.68 -8.18
C PRO A 90 4.61 6.36 -6.79
N LEU A 91 4.75 7.34 -5.89
CA LEU A 91 5.05 7.05 -4.49
C LEU A 91 3.95 6.22 -3.81
N ALA A 92 2.73 6.20 -4.37
CA ALA A 92 1.67 5.32 -3.87
C ALA A 92 2.02 3.83 -4.05
N ASP A 93 2.67 3.44 -5.16
CA ASP A 93 3.15 2.07 -5.33
C ASP A 93 4.37 1.81 -4.46
N LEU A 94 5.31 2.76 -4.38
CA LEU A 94 6.50 2.59 -3.54
C LEU A 94 6.11 2.43 -2.06
N GLY A 95 5.23 3.29 -1.53
CA GLY A 95 4.76 3.21 -0.15
C GLY A 95 4.07 1.88 0.15
N MET A 96 3.24 1.38 -0.77
CA MET A 96 2.61 0.07 -0.62
C MET A 96 3.62 -1.08 -0.70
N LEU A 97 4.55 -1.03 -1.66
CA LEU A 97 5.62 -2.02 -1.81
C LEU A 97 6.46 -2.12 -0.53
N LEU A 98 6.79 -0.98 0.09
CA LEU A 98 7.54 -0.96 1.35
C LEU A 98 6.76 -1.58 2.50
N MET A 99 5.43 -1.47 2.51
CA MET A 99 4.62 -2.20 3.48
C MET A 99 4.70 -3.71 3.25
N TYR A 100 4.58 -4.17 2.00
CA TYR A 100 4.81 -5.59 1.68
C TYR A 100 6.22 -6.07 2.01
N TRP A 101 7.19 -5.14 1.99
CA TRP A 101 8.57 -5.39 2.34
C TRP A 101 8.79 -5.57 3.84
N ASP A 102 7.89 -5.09 4.70
CA ASP A 102 8.07 -5.00 6.15
C ASP A 102 7.48 -6.20 6.91
N ARG A 103 8.19 -6.67 7.95
CA ARG A 103 7.80 -7.82 8.78
C ARG A 103 6.52 -7.63 9.58
N THR A 104 6.12 -6.39 9.83
CA THR A 104 4.82 -6.05 10.44
C THR A 104 3.63 -6.59 9.65
N CYS A 105 3.80 -6.84 8.34
CA CYS A 105 2.76 -7.40 7.48
C CYS A 105 2.73 -8.94 7.44
N GLU A 106 3.69 -9.63 8.09
CA GLU A 106 3.73 -11.11 8.12
C GLU A 106 2.43 -11.76 8.58
N PRO A 107 1.71 -11.27 9.61
CA PRO A 107 0.47 -11.91 10.03
C PRO A 107 -0.65 -11.82 8.99
N VAL A 108 -0.56 -10.87 8.04
CA VAL A 108 -1.53 -10.69 6.95
C VAL A 108 -1.11 -11.44 5.69
N LEU A 109 0.19 -11.44 5.37
CA LEU A 109 0.73 -11.93 4.10
C LEU A 109 1.36 -13.30 4.19
N ALA A 110 1.72 -13.79 5.38
CA ALA A 110 2.66 -14.87 5.65
C ALA A 110 4.11 -14.54 5.24
N ALA A 111 5.08 -15.06 6.01
CA ALA A 111 6.51 -14.76 5.86
C ALA A 111 7.07 -15.02 4.44
N ARG A 112 6.55 -16.04 3.73
CA ARG A 112 7.00 -16.35 2.35
C ARG A 112 6.75 -15.21 1.35
N HIS A 113 5.80 -14.33 1.66
CA HIS A 113 5.40 -13.20 0.82
C HIS A 113 5.99 -11.86 1.32
N VAL A 114 6.78 -11.87 2.40
CA VAL A 114 7.43 -10.69 2.98
C VAL A 114 8.94 -10.78 2.75
N PRO A 115 9.51 -9.97 1.84
CA PRO A 115 10.93 -10.00 1.50
C PRO A 115 11.88 -9.96 2.71
N THR A 116 11.71 -9.04 3.66
CA THR A 116 12.61 -8.93 4.83
C THR A 116 12.45 -10.05 5.85
N ALA A 117 11.44 -10.92 5.70
CA ALA A 117 11.33 -12.16 6.48
C ALA A 117 12.24 -13.27 5.94
N ASN A 118 12.88 -13.06 4.79
CA ASN A 118 13.71 -14.03 4.08
C ASN A 118 15.16 -13.53 3.95
N PRO A 119 16.17 -14.42 4.06
CA PRO A 119 17.56 -14.02 3.96
C PRO A 119 17.91 -13.50 2.56
N GLY A 120 18.84 -12.53 2.49
CA GLY A 120 19.38 -12.00 1.24
C GLY A 120 18.63 -10.81 0.64
N PHE A 121 17.48 -10.43 1.21
CA PHE A 121 16.79 -9.18 0.84
C PHE A 121 17.36 -7.97 1.59
N GLY A 122 17.50 -6.86 0.87
CA GLY A 122 17.82 -5.56 1.48
C GLY A 122 16.66 -5.00 2.30
N SER A 123 16.95 -3.98 3.09
CA SER A 123 15.96 -3.22 3.85
C SER A 123 15.02 -2.41 2.94
N GLY A 124 13.85 -2.06 3.47
CA GLY A 124 12.93 -1.14 2.77
C GLY A 124 13.56 0.23 2.51
N ARG A 125 14.42 0.72 3.41
CA ARG A 125 15.17 1.96 3.22
C ARG A 125 16.09 1.91 2.00
N GLU A 126 16.89 0.85 1.88
CA GLU A 126 17.78 0.67 0.72
C GLU A 126 16.99 0.55 -0.59
N LEU A 127 15.80 -0.06 -0.56
CA LEU A 127 14.90 -0.12 -1.71
C LEU A 127 14.38 1.28 -2.10
N ALA A 128 13.96 2.09 -1.13
CA ALA A 128 13.49 3.45 -1.35
C ALA A 128 14.59 4.37 -1.90
N GLU A 129 15.81 4.26 -1.37
CA GLU A 129 16.98 5.02 -1.82
C GLU A 129 17.32 4.68 -3.28
N ARG A 130 17.39 3.37 -3.61
CA ARG A 130 17.60 2.92 -5.00
C ARG A 130 16.51 3.42 -5.94
N TYR A 131 15.26 3.46 -5.49
CA TYR A 131 14.16 4.02 -6.28
C TYR A 131 14.38 5.51 -6.55
N ALA A 132 14.71 6.30 -5.53
CA ALA A 132 14.96 7.73 -5.65
C ALA A 132 16.13 8.01 -6.63
N GLU A 133 17.24 7.29 -6.49
CA GLU A 133 18.41 7.41 -7.36
C GLU A 133 18.08 7.09 -8.84
N LYS A 134 17.37 5.99 -9.09
CA LYS A 134 17.06 5.55 -10.46
C LYS A 134 15.98 6.36 -11.14
N SER A 135 15.02 6.87 -10.37
CA SER A 135 13.89 7.63 -10.92
C SER A 135 14.11 9.14 -10.92
N GLY A 136 15.09 9.64 -10.16
CA GLY A 136 15.30 11.07 -9.93
C GLY A 136 14.16 11.74 -9.14
N ARG A 137 13.30 10.95 -8.46
CA ARG A 137 12.14 11.47 -7.74
C ARG A 137 12.49 11.79 -6.29
N ASP A 138 11.94 12.91 -5.82
CA ASP A 138 11.87 13.22 -4.40
C ASP A 138 10.92 12.24 -3.70
N ILE A 139 11.40 11.62 -2.62
CA ILE A 139 10.67 10.68 -1.79
C ILE A 139 10.33 11.26 -0.41
N GLY A 140 10.47 12.58 -0.19
CA GLY A 140 10.14 13.23 1.09
C GLY A 140 8.69 13.03 1.55
N ALA A 141 7.76 12.80 0.60
CA ALA A 141 6.37 12.48 0.89
C ALA A 141 6.10 10.98 1.17
N LEU A 142 7.12 10.13 1.14
CA LEU A 142 6.98 8.68 1.29
C LEU A 142 6.31 8.24 2.60
N PRO A 143 6.54 8.87 3.77
CA PRO A 143 5.84 8.49 5.00
C PRO A 143 4.31 8.57 4.89
N TYR A 144 3.78 9.56 4.16
CA TYR A 144 2.35 9.65 3.88
C TYR A 144 1.83 8.44 3.08
N TYR A 145 2.58 8.01 2.06
CA TYR A 145 2.18 6.87 1.23
C TYR A 145 2.34 5.53 1.94
N GLN A 146 3.32 5.40 2.83
CA GLN A 146 3.44 4.24 3.72
C GLN A 146 2.26 4.21 4.72
N ALA A 147 1.90 5.34 5.33
CA ALA A 147 0.74 5.44 6.21
C ALA A 147 -0.58 5.09 5.48
N LEU A 148 -0.72 5.52 4.22
CA LEU A 148 -1.84 5.10 3.37
C LEU A 148 -1.81 3.58 3.09
N GLY A 149 -0.62 3.00 2.91
CA GLY A 149 -0.42 1.55 2.79
C GLY A 149 -0.85 0.80 4.05
N CYS A 150 -0.44 1.27 5.23
CA CYS A 150 -0.89 0.76 6.53
C CYS A 150 -2.42 0.78 6.65
N PHE A 151 -3.04 1.91 6.31
CA PHE A 151 -4.49 2.06 6.33
C PHE A 151 -5.18 1.04 5.40
N LYS A 152 -4.70 0.93 4.15
CA LYS A 152 -5.20 -0.07 3.18
C LYS A 152 -5.08 -1.49 3.73
N LEU A 153 -3.92 -1.86 4.28
CA LEU A 153 -3.68 -3.21 4.82
C LEU A 153 -4.53 -3.52 6.05
N ALA A 154 -4.72 -2.54 6.95
CA ALA A 154 -5.60 -2.69 8.10
C ALA A 154 -7.04 -3.01 7.66
N VAL A 155 -7.55 -2.32 6.63
CA VAL A 155 -8.89 -2.60 6.07
C VAL A 155 -8.96 -3.99 5.43
N ILE A 156 -7.94 -4.40 4.68
CA ILE A 156 -7.88 -5.74 4.07
C ILE A 156 -7.85 -6.82 5.15
N ALA A 157 -7.01 -6.65 6.17
CA ALA A 157 -6.86 -7.58 7.29
C ALA A 157 -8.16 -7.71 8.09
N GLU A 158 -8.87 -6.61 8.35
CA GLU A 158 -10.18 -6.66 9.01
C GLU A 158 -11.21 -7.41 8.15
N GLY A 159 -11.23 -7.21 6.84
CA GLY A 159 -12.12 -7.97 5.95
C GLY A 159 -11.81 -9.47 5.87
N ILE A 160 -10.53 -9.85 5.97
CA ILE A 160 -10.13 -11.26 6.11
C ILE A 160 -10.61 -11.80 7.46
N HIS A 161 -10.41 -11.05 8.54
CA HIS A 161 -10.86 -11.40 9.88
C HIS A 161 -12.38 -11.59 9.94
N ALA A 162 -13.16 -10.68 9.34
CA ALA A 162 -14.62 -10.78 9.26
C ALA A 162 -15.08 -12.08 8.58
N ARG A 163 -14.49 -12.42 7.43
CA ARG A 163 -14.79 -13.67 6.72
C ARG A 163 -14.39 -14.89 7.54
N PHE A 164 -13.23 -14.86 8.20
CA PHE A 164 -12.78 -15.96 9.06
C PHE A 164 -13.74 -16.18 10.23
N SER A 165 -14.13 -15.11 10.93
CA SER A 165 -15.10 -15.16 12.03
C SER A 165 -16.47 -15.65 11.59
N ALA A 166 -16.85 -15.45 10.32
CA ALA A 166 -18.07 -15.98 9.72
C ALA A 166 -17.93 -17.41 9.16
N GLY A 167 -16.76 -18.06 9.28
CA GLY A 167 -16.51 -19.40 8.73
C GLY A 167 -16.40 -19.45 7.19
N GLN A 168 -16.09 -18.32 6.55
CA GLN A 168 -16.08 -18.15 5.09
C GLN A 168 -14.67 -18.22 4.47
N THR A 169 -13.69 -18.77 5.17
CA THR A 169 -12.31 -18.92 4.70
C THR A 169 -11.95 -20.38 4.47
N VAL A 170 -11.16 -20.65 3.43
CA VAL A 170 -10.62 -21.98 3.13
C VAL A 170 -9.12 -22.00 3.42
N GLY A 171 -8.65 -22.96 4.22
CA GLY A 171 -7.25 -23.09 4.64
C GLY A 171 -7.00 -22.60 6.08
N THR A 172 -5.73 -22.53 6.47
CA THR A 172 -5.28 -22.16 7.82
C THR A 172 -4.47 -20.86 7.82
N GLY A 173 -4.26 -20.25 8.99
CA GLY A 173 -3.42 -19.05 9.15
C GLY A 173 -4.20 -17.73 9.21
N PHE A 174 -5.52 -17.76 9.12
CA PHE A 174 -6.38 -16.57 9.19
C PHE A 174 -6.62 -16.09 10.63
N GLU A 175 -6.39 -16.94 11.63
CA GLU A 175 -6.63 -16.66 13.04
C GLU A 175 -5.78 -15.51 13.60
N ARG A 176 -4.64 -15.20 12.95
CA ARG A 176 -3.72 -14.13 13.35
C ARG A 176 -3.90 -12.84 12.55
N VAL A 177 -4.72 -12.84 11.50
CA VAL A 177 -4.86 -11.68 10.61
C VAL A 177 -5.53 -10.51 11.34
N GLY A 178 -6.57 -10.81 12.14
CA GLY A 178 -7.29 -9.79 12.91
C GLY A 178 -6.43 -9.08 13.97
N SER A 179 -5.42 -9.73 14.53
CA SER A 179 -4.52 -9.10 15.51
C SER A 179 -3.51 -8.15 14.88
N ALA A 180 -3.32 -8.19 13.56
CA ALA A 180 -2.45 -7.26 12.84
C ALA A 180 -3.05 -5.86 12.70
N VAL A 181 -4.38 -5.75 12.68
CA VAL A 181 -5.09 -4.49 12.40
C VAL A 181 -4.64 -3.35 13.32
N PRO A 182 -4.62 -3.49 14.67
CA PRO A 182 -4.18 -2.40 15.53
C PRO A 182 -2.69 -2.04 15.35
N ALA A 183 -1.83 -3.02 15.04
CA ALA A 183 -0.41 -2.76 14.81
C ALA A 183 -0.20 -1.94 13.53
N LEU A 184 -0.89 -2.30 12.44
CA LEU A 184 -0.85 -1.55 11.18
C LEU A 184 -1.35 -0.11 11.36
N LEU A 185 -2.44 0.09 12.10
CA LEU A 185 -2.97 1.44 12.37
C LEU A 185 -1.98 2.30 13.16
N ARG A 186 -1.37 1.77 14.22
CA ARG A 186 -0.34 2.47 14.99
C ARG A 186 0.88 2.82 14.13
N SER A 187 1.40 1.87 13.35
CA SER A 187 2.50 2.14 12.44
C SER A 187 2.16 3.21 11.41
N GLY A 188 0.91 3.25 10.91
CA GLY A 188 0.44 4.32 10.05
C GLY A 188 0.42 5.69 10.74
N LEU A 189 0.04 5.74 12.02
CA LEU A 189 0.01 6.98 12.81
C LEU A 189 1.42 7.50 13.13
N GLU A 190 2.35 6.61 13.45
CA GLU A 190 3.76 6.95 13.75
C GLU A 190 4.51 7.55 12.56
N LEU A 191 4.06 7.26 11.33
CA LEU A 191 4.62 7.81 10.09
C LEU A 191 4.13 9.23 9.79
N LEU A 192 3.06 9.68 10.44
CA LEU A 192 2.47 10.98 10.24
C LEU A 192 2.84 11.92 11.40
N PRO A 193 3.04 13.22 11.13
CA PRO A 193 3.26 14.21 12.18
C PRO A 193 2.03 14.37 13.10
#